data_AF-A0A850EVK4-F1
#
_entry.id   AF-A0A850EVK4-F1
#
_cell.length_a   1.000
_cell.length_b   1.000
_cell.length_c   1.000
_cell.angle_alpha   90.00
_cell.angle_beta   90.00
_cell.angle_gamma   90.00
#
_symmetry.space_group_name_H-M   'P 1'
#
loop_
_entity.id
_entity.type
_entity.pdbx_description
1 polymer ?
#
loop_
_entity_poly.entity_id
_entity_poly.type
_entity_poly.pdbx_seq_one_letter_code
_entity_poly.pdbx_strand_id
1 'polypeptide(L)'
;MRIEEEEYLDDYRLRRKKFIYDRRVHHSYVFSAGHQFYTVIVGSLVDEDIFTRIGYEMPNGIPFPGNGMAEVYFDVFDGTDISGDFRLVQFAGLGSAIVLQTVSLALISHFETFNVGGFVFQAAAGGVVDRGRSISLEETYDYIFGLKNEPRYNQHTGLPKKIPRSLLPEELRAYKHVVEGRACYAILS
;
A
#
# COMPACT_ATOMS: atom_id res chain seq x y z
N MET A 1 -21.34 4.84 -4.90
CA MET A 1 -20.78 4.18 -3.71
C MET A 1 -21.48 4.73 -2.47
N ARG A 2 -22.11 3.88 -1.64
CA ARG A 2 -22.76 4.33 -0.39
C ARG A 2 -21.79 4.08 0.77
N ILE A 3 -21.48 5.13 1.53
CA ILE A 3 -20.70 4.99 2.77
C ILE A 3 -21.63 4.41 3.83
N GLU A 4 -21.22 3.31 4.44
CA GLU A 4 -21.97 2.64 5.50
C GLU A 4 -21.58 3.15 6.89
N GLU A 5 -20.30 3.46 7.09
CA GLU A 5 -19.74 3.82 8.38
C GLU A 5 -18.52 4.73 8.20
N GLU A 6 -18.34 5.68 9.11
CA GLU A 6 -17.20 6.60 9.14
C GLU A 6 -16.72 6.78 10.59
N GLU A 7 -15.44 6.57 10.81
CA GLU A 7 -14.78 6.61 12.11
C GLU A 7 -13.46 7.39 12.01
N TYR A 8 -13.10 8.09 13.09
CA TYR A 8 -11.79 8.73 13.22
C TYR A 8 -10.92 7.91 14.18
N LEU A 9 -9.77 7.46 13.70
CA LEU A 9 -8.83 6.62 14.42
C LEU A 9 -7.75 7.52 15.05
N ASP A 10 -7.98 7.96 16.28
CA ASP A 10 -7.13 8.95 16.97
C ASP A 10 -5.65 8.52 17.05
N ASP A 11 -5.40 7.25 17.40
CA ASP A 11 -4.05 6.69 17.56
C ASP A 11 -3.24 6.74 16.25
N TYR A 12 -3.94 6.70 15.12
CA TYR A 12 -3.35 6.68 13.78
C TYR A 12 -3.47 8.02 13.04
N ARG A 13 -4.31 8.94 13.56
CA ARG A 13 -4.72 10.19 12.89
C ARG A 13 -5.26 9.95 11.48
N LEU A 14 -6.04 8.88 11.33
CA LEU A 14 -6.64 8.46 10.08
C LEU A 14 -8.16 8.55 10.18
N ARG A 15 -8.82 8.84 9.07
CA ARG A 15 -10.27 8.68 8.97
C ARG A 15 -10.59 7.43 8.17
N ARG A 16 -11.29 6.47 8.78
CA ARG A 16 -11.69 5.21 8.13
C ARG A 16 -13.13 5.29 7.68
N LYS A 17 -13.41 4.87 6.45
CA LYS A 17 -14.75 4.78 5.85
C LYS A 17 -15.01 3.38 5.33
N LYS A 18 -16.14 2.79 5.68
CA LYS A 18 -16.59 1.51 5.15
C LYS A 18 -17.55 1.70 3.98
N PHE A 19 -17.37 0.93 2.91
CA PHE A 19 -18.30 0.89 1.78
C PHE A 19 -18.29 -0.47 1.10
N ILE A 20 -19.34 -0.76 0.33
CA ILE A 20 -19.43 -1.97 -0.50
C ILE A 20 -19.21 -1.58 -1.96
N TYR A 21 -18.30 -2.27 -2.62
CA TYR A 21 -18.02 -2.13 -4.05
C TYR A 21 -17.66 -3.50 -4.63
N ASP A 22 -18.20 -3.80 -5.82
CA ASP A 22 -18.01 -5.08 -6.50
C ASP A 22 -18.27 -6.30 -5.59
N ARG A 23 -19.38 -6.23 -4.82
CA ARG A 23 -19.80 -7.24 -3.83
C ARG A 23 -18.80 -7.55 -2.71
N ARG A 24 -17.74 -6.73 -2.56
CA ARG A 24 -16.73 -6.84 -1.50
C ARG A 24 -16.85 -5.66 -0.54
N VAL A 25 -16.42 -5.86 0.70
CA VAL A 25 -16.32 -4.79 1.69
C VAL A 25 -14.98 -4.09 1.50
N HIS A 26 -15.00 -2.77 1.51
CA HIS A 26 -13.82 -1.93 1.38
C HIS A 26 -13.75 -0.93 2.52
N HIS A 27 -12.53 -0.62 2.93
CA HIS A 27 -12.21 0.39 3.93
C HIS A 27 -11.28 1.43 3.31
N SER A 28 -11.71 2.69 3.27
CA SER A 28 -10.87 3.81 2.86
C SER A 28 -10.31 4.53 4.08
N TYR A 29 -9.00 4.70 4.11
CA TYR A 29 -8.25 5.42 5.13
C TYR A 29 -7.75 6.72 4.55
N VAL A 30 -8.37 7.83 4.95
CA VAL A 30 -8.10 9.17 4.44
C VAL A 30 -7.19 9.93 5.40
N PHE A 31 -6.16 10.57 4.87
CA PHE A 31 -5.22 11.40 5.63
C PHE A 31 -4.70 12.57 4.80
N SER A 32 -4.10 13.56 5.46
CA SER A 32 -3.47 14.71 4.81
C SER A 32 -1.97 14.68 4.99
N ALA A 33 -1.22 14.98 3.93
CA ALA A 33 0.22 15.27 4.01
C ALA A 33 0.51 16.58 3.27
N GLY A 34 0.94 17.60 4.01
CA GLY A 34 1.07 18.96 3.46
C GLY A 34 -0.29 19.54 3.08
N HIS A 35 -0.45 19.94 1.81
CA HIS A 35 -1.69 20.51 1.27
C HIS A 35 -2.51 19.50 0.44
N GLN A 36 -2.17 18.22 0.50
CA GLN A 36 -2.82 17.17 -0.28
C GLN A 36 -3.48 16.15 0.65
N PHE A 37 -4.63 15.64 0.21
CA PHE A 37 -5.31 14.52 0.84
C PHE A 37 -5.00 13.23 0.07
N TYR A 38 -4.90 12.15 0.82
CA TYR A 38 -4.53 10.82 0.34
C TYR A 38 -5.55 9.81 0.85
N THR A 39 -5.68 8.70 0.13
CA THR A 39 -6.53 7.59 0.53
C THR A 39 -5.79 6.26 0.32
N VAL A 40 -5.86 5.39 1.32
CA VAL A 40 -5.56 3.97 1.17
C VAL A 40 -6.88 3.23 1.17
N ILE A 41 -7.20 2.50 0.11
CA ILE A 41 -8.39 1.67 0.02
C ILE A 41 -7.96 0.22 0.24
N VAL A 42 -8.61 -0.44 1.18
CA VAL A 42 -8.36 -1.83 1.54
C VAL A 42 -9.63 -2.64 1.30
N GLY A 43 -9.61 -3.49 0.28
CA GLY A 43 -10.72 -4.36 -0.12
C GLY A 43 -10.56 -5.77 0.43
N SER A 44 -11.62 -6.34 1.00
CA SER A 44 -11.61 -7.71 1.51
C SER A 44 -11.43 -8.73 0.38
N LEU A 45 -10.45 -9.62 0.51
CA LEU A 45 -10.25 -10.79 -0.35
C LEU A 45 -10.33 -12.06 0.50
N VAL A 46 -11.55 -12.54 0.75
CA VAL A 46 -11.78 -13.73 1.59
C VAL A 46 -11.79 -15.05 0.80
N ASP A 47 -11.74 -14.98 -0.52
CA ASP A 47 -11.91 -16.10 -1.44
C ASP A 47 -10.69 -16.21 -2.36
N GLU A 48 -10.03 -17.37 -2.32
CA GLU A 48 -8.87 -17.70 -3.16
C GLU A 48 -9.23 -17.70 -4.65
N ASP A 49 -10.47 -18.06 -5.02
CA ASP A 49 -10.92 -18.03 -6.41
C ASP A 49 -10.98 -16.59 -6.94
N ILE A 50 -11.38 -15.63 -6.09
CA ILE A 50 -11.39 -14.21 -6.46
C ILE A 50 -9.95 -13.69 -6.52
N PHE A 51 -9.11 -14.06 -5.56
CA PHE A 51 -7.69 -13.69 -5.52
C PHE A 51 -6.96 -14.09 -6.80
N THR A 52 -7.10 -15.35 -7.22
CA THR A 52 -6.48 -15.89 -8.44
C THR A 52 -7.09 -15.29 -9.70
N ARG A 53 -8.42 -15.08 -9.74
CA ARG A 53 -9.09 -14.46 -10.89
C ARG A 53 -8.65 -13.01 -11.13
N ILE A 54 -8.30 -12.25 -10.09
CA ILE A 54 -7.73 -10.90 -10.21
C ILE A 54 -6.30 -10.95 -10.78
N GLY A 55 -5.63 -12.11 -10.68
CA GLY A 55 -4.26 -12.32 -11.16
C GLY A 55 -3.21 -12.20 -10.05
N TYR A 56 -3.61 -12.33 -8.78
CA TYR A 56 -2.65 -12.50 -7.69
C TYR A 56 -2.26 -13.97 -7.53
N GLU A 57 -1.04 -14.18 -7.06
CA GLU A 57 -0.48 -15.50 -6.80
C GLU A 57 0.11 -15.52 -5.39
N MET A 58 -0.10 -16.62 -4.67
CA MET A 58 0.54 -16.83 -3.38
C MET A 58 2.02 -17.16 -3.59
N PRO A 59 2.91 -16.75 -2.67
CA PRO A 59 4.31 -17.18 -2.74
C PRO A 59 4.43 -18.71 -2.71
N ASN A 60 5.44 -19.24 -3.41
CA ASN A 60 5.64 -20.68 -3.54
C ASN A 60 5.67 -21.38 -2.18
N GLY A 61 4.81 -22.40 -2.02
CA GLY A 61 4.72 -23.21 -0.81
C GLY A 61 3.95 -22.57 0.34
N ILE A 62 3.34 -21.40 0.15
CA ILE A 62 2.51 -20.74 1.17
C ILE A 62 1.03 -20.84 0.76
N PRO A 63 0.17 -21.45 1.60
CA PRO A 63 -1.25 -21.55 1.29
C PRO A 63 -1.97 -20.20 1.49
N PHE A 64 -3.09 -20.01 0.80
CA PHE A 64 -3.97 -18.86 1.03
C PHE A 64 -4.46 -18.82 2.49
N PRO A 65 -4.38 -17.68 3.21
CA PRO A 65 -4.76 -17.63 4.62
C PRO A 65 -6.24 -17.88 4.86
N GLY A 66 -6.58 -18.68 5.89
CA GLY A 66 -7.97 -19.01 6.23
C GLY A 66 -8.80 -17.83 6.75
N ASN A 67 -8.15 -16.76 7.21
CA ASN A 67 -8.75 -15.48 7.56
C ASN A 67 -8.75 -14.48 6.39
N GLY A 68 -8.42 -14.93 5.18
CA GLY A 68 -8.43 -14.14 3.96
C GLY A 68 -7.26 -13.15 3.86
N MET A 69 -7.19 -12.51 2.70
CA MET A 69 -6.26 -11.44 2.35
C MET A 69 -7.01 -10.11 2.24
N ALA A 70 -6.25 -9.02 2.11
CA ALA A 70 -6.77 -7.70 1.85
C ALA A 70 -6.05 -7.06 0.65
N GLU A 71 -6.80 -6.65 -0.36
CA GLU A 71 -6.28 -5.93 -1.52
C GLU A 71 -6.09 -4.46 -1.19
N VAL A 72 -4.88 -3.94 -1.37
CA VAL A 72 -4.54 -2.56 -1.04
C VAL A 72 -4.39 -1.76 -2.33
N TYR A 73 -5.09 -0.64 -2.38
CA TYR A 73 -4.91 0.39 -3.38
C TYR A 73 -4.49 1.68 -2.68
N PHE A 74 -3.53 2.40 -3.24
CA PHE A 74 -3.04 3.65 -2.66
C PHE A 74 -3.02 4.74 -3.73
N ASP A 75 -3.68 5.87 -3.43
CA ASP A 75 -3.74 7.00 -4.36
C ASP A 75 -3.98 8.36 -3.66
N VAL A 76 -3.86 9.44 -4.43
CA VAL A 76 -4.26 10.80 -4.04
C VAL A 76 -5.77 10.95 -4.09
N PHE A 77 -6.32 11.55 -3.05
CA PHE A 77 -7.76 11.75 -2.88
C PHE A 77 -8.11 13.21 -3.18
N ASP A 78 -8.73 13.48 -4.33
CA ASP A 78 -9.14 14.84 -4.71
C ASP A 78 -10.52 15.25 -4.15
N GLY A 79 -11.18 14.36 -3.41
CA GLY A 79 -12.49 14.61 -2.80
C GLY A 79 -13.67 14.59 -3.78
N THR A 80 -13.41 14.41 -5.07
CA THR A 80 -14.43 14.38 -6.14
C THR A 80 -14.51 13.04 -6.89
N ASP A 81 -13.47 12.21 -6.83
CA ASP A 81 -13.43 10.97 -7.61
C ASP A 81 -14.21 9.81 -6.92
N ILE A 82 -15.37 9.52 -7.51
CA ILE A 82 -16.30 8.42 -7.20
C ILE A 82 -16.00 7.17 -8.07
N SER A 83 -14.93 7.21 -8.85
CA SER A 83 -14.57 6.17 -9.83
C SER A 83 -13.08 5.87 -9.74
N GLY A 84 -12.71 4.59 -9.86
CA GLY A 84 -11.35 4.06 -9.80
C GLY A 84 -10.42 4.49 -10.94
N ASP A 85 -10.45 5.77 -11.31
CA ASP A 85 -9.44 6.40 -12.14
C ASP A 85 -8.27 6.80 -11.24
N PHE A 86 -7.34 5.87 -11.09
CA PHE A 86 -6.13 6.07 -10.30
C PHE A 86 -5.28 7.18 -10.93
N ARG A 87 -5.03 8.29 -10.22
CA ARG A 87 -4.25 9.42 -10.73
C ARG A 87 -2.84 9.38 -10.21
N LEU A 88 -1.90 9.16 -11.12
CA LEU A 88 -0.48 9.26 -10.84
C LEU A 88 -0.10 10.59 -10.19
N VAL A 89 0.58 10.54 -9.04
CA VAL A 89 1.17 11.72 -8.40
C VAL A 89 2.69 11.68 -8.31
N GLN A 90 3.28 12.83 -8.63
CA GLN A 90 4.70 13.12 -8.48
C GLN A 90 4.97 13.62 -7.07
N PHE A 91 5.93 13.00 -6.39
CA PHE A 91 6.35 13.40 -5.05
C PHE A 91 7.61 14.25 -5.10
N ALA A 92 7.64 15.36 -4.33
CA ALA A 92 8.86 16.12 -4.05
C ALA A 92 9.13 16.19 -2.54
N GLY A 93 10.36 15.85 -2.12
CA GLY A 93 10.87 16.12 -0.77
C GLY A 93 10.27 15.30 0.39
N LEU A 94 10.31 15.89 1.59
CA LEU A 94 9.93 15.30 2.90
C LEU A 94 8.48 14.77 2.95
N GLY A 95 7.58 15.28 2.09
CA GLY A 95 6.19 14.82 2.03
C GLY A 95 6.05 13.34 1.63
N SER A 96 6.97 12.83 0.81
CA SER A 96 6.95 11.41 0.38
C SER A 96 7.14 10.44 1.55
N ALA A 97 8.06 10.72 2.46
CA ALA A 97 8.33 9.86 3.60
C ALA A 97 7.15 9.81 4.59
N ILE A 98 6.51 10.97 4.82
CA ILE A 98 5.32 11.06 5.68
C ILE A 98 4.17 10.25 5.08
N VAL A 99 3.91 10.42 3.78
CA VAL A 99 2.85 9.68 3.08
C VAL A 99 3.05 8.18 3.22
N LEU A 100 4.26 7.67 2.95
CA LEU A 100 4.54 6.24 3.01
C LEU A 100 4.45 5.70 4.46
N GLN A 101 4.90 6.48 5.44
CA GLN A 101 4.73 6.14 6.85
C GLN A 101 3.24 6.05 7.23
N THR A 102 2.42 7.00 6.76
CA THR A 102 0.99 7.00 7.03
C THR A 102 0.27 5.85 6.32
N VAL A 103 0.71 5.45 5.12
CA VAL A 103 0.23 4.22 4.45
C VAL A 103 0.53 3.00 5.31
N SER A 104 1.76 2.86 5.82
CA SER A 104 2.10 1.75 6.72
C SER A 104 1.22 1.72 7.97
N LEU A 105 0.93 2.88 8.58
CA LEU A 105 0.01 2.98 9.72
C LEU A 105 -1.42 2.56 9.37
N ALA A 106 -1.91 2.87 8.17
CA ALA A 106 -3.21 2.42 7.70
C ALA A 106 -3.28 0.89 7.57
N LEU A 107 -2.22 0.27 7.06
CA LEU A 107 -2.12 -1.19 6.97
C LEU A 107 -2.06 -1.85 8.35
N ILE A 108 -1.25 -1.31 9.28
CA ILE A 108 -1.15 -1.80 10.66
C ILE A 108 -2.52 -1.73 11.35
N SER A 109 -3.18 -0.57 11.28
CA SER A 109 -4.51 -0.38 11.85
C SER A 109 -5.54 -1.35 11.26
N HIS A 110 -5.49 -1.61 9.95
CA HIS A 110 -6.36 -2.59 9.31
C HIS A 110 -6.09 -4.02 9.80
N PHE A 111 -4.81 -4.39 9.86
CA PHE A 111 -4.37 -5.71 10.33
C PHE A 111 -4.85 -5.98 11.75
N GLU A 112 -4.61 -5.04 12.67
CA GLU A 112 -5.01 -5.15 14.07
C GLU A 112 -6.53 -5.19 14.27
N THR A 113 -7.28 -4.42 13.47
CA THR A 113 -8.75 -4.37 13.61
C THR A 113 -9.41 -5.65 13.07
N PHE A 114 -8.99 -6.09 11.89
CA PHE A 114 -9.74 -7.09 11.11
C PHE A 114 -9.11 -8.48 11.11
N ASN A 115 -7.89 -8.63 11.66
CA ASN A 115 -7.18 -9.89 11.75
C ASN A 115 -7.10 -10.61 10.39
N VAL A 116 -6.72 -9.86 9.34
CA VAL A 116 -6.53 -10.40 7.99
C VAL A 116 -5.22 -11.20 7.94
N GLY A 117 -5.16 -12.26 7.15
CA GLY A 117 -3.95 -13.09 7.01
C GLY A 117 -2.82 -12.43 6.23
N GLY A 118 -3.13 -11.30 5.56
CA GLY A 118 -2.15 -10.53 4.84
C GLY A 118 -2.74 -9.48 3.91
N PHE A 119 -1.84 -8.79 3.21
CA PHE A 119 -2.16 -7.78 2.22
C PHE A 119 -1.60 -8.17 0.85
N VAL A 120 -2.28 -7.79 -0.22
CA VAL A 120 -1.75 -7.82 -1.58
C VAL A 120 -1.98 -6.51 -2.30
N PHE A 121 -1.03 -6.12 -3.14
CA PHE A 121 -1.19 -4.98 -4.04
C PHE A 121 -0.24 -5.06 -5.22
N GLN A 122 -0.55 -4.31 -6.27
CA GLN A 122 0.33 -4.14 -7.43
C GLN A 122 0.89 -2.73 -7.40
N ALA A 123 2.22 -2.61 -7.55
CA ALA A 123 2.81 -1.30 -7.77
C ALA A 123 2.40 -0.77 -9.14
N ALA A 124 2.02 0.50 -9.19
CA ALA A 124 1.87 1.20 -10.45
C ALA A 124 3.21 1.14 -11.21
N ALA A 125 3.15 0.70 -12.48
CA ALA A 125 4.32 0.51 -13.33
C ALA A 125 4.24 1.37 -14.60
N GLY A 126 5.41 1.68 -15.18
CA GLY A 126 5.54 2.40 -16.46
C GLY A 126 6.20 3.77 -16.34
N GLY A 127 6.86 4.21 -17.42
CA GLY A 127 7.74 5.39 -17.41
C GLY A 127 7.05 6.73 -17.07
N VAL A 128 5.72 6.80 -17.14
CA VAL A 128 4.98 7.98 -16.66
C VAL A 128 5.01 8.02 -15.12
N VAL A 129 4.86 6.86 -14.45
CA VAL A 129 4.77 6.72 -12.99
C VAL A 129 6.05 7.20 -12.29
N ASP A 130 7.20 6.90 -12.88
CA ASP A 130 8.50 7.26 -12.35
C ASP A 130 9.04 8.59 -12.87
N ARG A 131 8.28 9.29 -13.74
CA ARG A 131 8.72 10.58 -14.31
C ARG A 131 8.95 11.60 -13.19
N GLY A 132 10.18 12.08 -13.08
CA GLY A 132 10.59 13.08 -12.09
C GLY A 132 10.97 12.50 -10.72
N ARG A 133 10.94 11.18 -10.55
CA ARG A 133 11.41 10.53 -9.31
C ARG A 133 12.91 10.22 -9.39
N SER A 134 13.57 10.27 -8.23
CA SER A 134 14.98 9.90 -8.09
C SER A 134 15.19 8.39 -7.87
N ILE A 135 14.14 7.69 -7.45
CA ILE A 135 14.05 6.23 -7.29
C ILE A 135 12.68 5.78 -7.81
N SER A 136 12.57 4.57 -8.33
CA SER A 136 11.27 4.08 -8.81
C SER A 136 10.28 3.85 -7.67
N LEU A 137 8.99 3.82 -7.98
CA LEU A 137 7.96 3.45 -7.00
C LEU A 137 8.19 2.03 -6.47
N GLU A 138 8.52 1.10 -7.36
CA GLU A 138 8.86 -0.28 -7.02
C GLU A 138 10.04 -0.35 -6.04
N GLU A 139 11.13 0.36 -6.31
CA GLU A 139 12.28 0.40 -5.42
C GLU A 139 11.92 1.02 -4.05
N THR A 140 11.03 2.01 -4.05
CA THR A 140 10.52 2.61 -2.81
C THR A 140 9.79 1.58 -1.95
N TYR A 141 8.90 0.78 -2.57
CA TYR A 141 8.19 -0.29 -1.88
C TYR A 141 9.13 -1.38 -1.37
N ASP A 142 10.13 -1.78 -2.17
CA ASP A 142 11.10 -2.79 -1.75
C ASP A 142 11.83 -2.38 -0.45
N TYR A 143 12.17 -1.10 -0.29
CA TYR A 143 12.75 -0.58 0.95
C TYR A 143 11.76 -0.53 2.12
N ILE A 144 10.51 -0.11 1.87
CA ILE A 144 9.47 -0.01 2.92
C ILE A 144 9.14 -1.38 3.50
N PHE A 145 9.06 -2.38 2.64
CA PHE A 145 8.69 -3.74 3.01
C PHE A 145 9.90 -4.60 3.43
N GLY A 146 11.09 -4.01 3.49
CA GLY A 146 12.30 -4.70 3.92
C GLY A 146 12.83 -5.74 2.92
N LEU A 147 12.34 -5.74 1.68
CA LEU A 147 12.84 -6.57 0.59
C LEU A 147 14.21 -6.09 0.07
N LYS A 148 14.53 -4.82 0.32
CA LYS A 148 15.82 -4.20 0.01
C LYS A 148 16.31 -3.41 1.24
N ASN A 149 17.59 -3.55 1.59
CA ASN A 149 18.16 -2.93 2.79
C ASN A 149 19.56 -2.33 2.57
N GLU A 150 19.95 -2.08 1.31
CA GLU A 150 21.27 -1.54 1.00
C GLU A 150 21.41 -0.06 1.39
N PRO A 151 22.62 0.39 1.78
CA PRO A 151 22.91 1.80 2.03
C PRO A 151 22.67 2.63 0.77
N ARG A 152 21.89 3.71 0.92
CA ARG A 152 21.69 4.70 -0.14
C ARG A 152 22.71 5.82 0.01
N TYR A 153 23.04 6.52 -1.07
CA TYR A 153 23.98 7.64 -1.04
C TYR A 153 23.32 8.93 -1.53
N ASN A 154 23.78 10.07 -1.03
CA ASN A 154 23.42 11.37 -1.60
C ASN A 154 24.20 11.57 -2.90
N GLN A 155 23.51 11.73 -4.03
CA GLN A 155 24.17 11.89 -5.34
C GLN A 155 25.03 13.16 -5.43
N HIS A 156 24.72 14.20 -4.65
CA HIS A 156 25.45 15.47 -4.69
C HIS A 156 26.64 15.50 -3.73
N THR A 157 26.55 14.84 -2.58
CA THR A 157 27.60 14.89 -1.55
C THR A 157 28.38 13.58 -1.38
N GLY A 158 27.93 12.48 -1.99
CA GLY A 158 28.53 11.14 -1.84
C GLY A 158 28.35 10.52 -0.45
N LEU A 159 27.74 11.25 0.50
CA LEU A 159 27.59 10.77 1.87
C LEU A 159 26.52 9.67 1.97
N PRO A 160 26.73 8.65 2.82
CA PRO A 160 25.75 7.61 3.05
C PRO A 160 24.50 8.19 3.74
N LYS A 161 23.33 7.84 3.20
CA LYS A 161 22.03 8.02 3.84
C LYS A 161 21.81 6.90 4.85
N LYS A 162 20.95 7.16 5.83
CA LYS A 162 20.54 6.15 6.81
C LYS A 162 19.98 4.91 6.09
N ILE A 163 20.40 3.73 6.54
CA ILE A 163 19.89 2.46 6.04
C ILE A 163 18.37 2.44 6.26
N PRO A 164 17.57 2.22 5.20
CA PRO A 164 16.12 2.11 5.32
C PRO A 164 15.76 0.97 6.28
N ARG A 165 14.80 1.21 7.16
CA ARG A 165 14.22 0.18 8.01
C ARG A 165 12.87 -0.22 7.44
N SER A 166 12.53 -1.51 7.53
CA SER A 166 11.19 -1.96 7.23
C SER A 166 10.18 -1.21 8.10
N LEU A 167 9.06 -0.82 7.51
CA LEU A 167 7.93 -0.23 8.21
C LEU A 167 6.85 -1.25 8.52
N LEU A 168 7.04 -2.51 8.12
CA LEU A 168 6.16 -3.60 8.51
C LEU A 168 6.43 -4.02 9.98
N PRO A 169 5.38 -4.41 10.72
CA PRO A 169 5.52 -5.17 11.96
C PRO A 169 6.42 -6.39 11.78
N GLU A 170 7.08 -6.86 12.84
CA GLU A 170 8.01 -7.99 12.78
C GLU A 170 7.31 -9.32 12.44
N GLU A 171 6.01 -9.40 12.73
CA GLU A 171 5.14 -10.52 12.43
C GLU A 171 4.79 -10.60 10.94
N LEU A 172 4.93 -9.49 10.19
CA LEU A 172 4.59 -9.44 8.78
C LEU A 172 5.81 -9.60 7.90
N ARG A 173 5.70 -10.52 6.93
CA ARG A 173 6.74 -10.78 5.94
C ARG A 173 6.25 -10.43 4.54
N ALA A 174 7.05 -9.65 3.84
CA ALA A 174 6.78 -9.31 2.46
C ALA A 174 7.40 -10.29 1.47
N TYR A 175 6.71 -10.47 0.36
CA TYR A 175 7.06 -11.25 -0.81
C TYR A 175 6.78 -10.40 -2.05
N LYS A 176 7.59 -10.56 -3.08
CA LYS A 176 7.45 -9.86 -4.33
C LYS A 176 7.51 -10.85 -5.49
N HIS A 177 6.59 -10.68 -6.42
CA HIS A 177 6.57 -11.38 -7.69
C HIS A 177 6.45 -10.36 -8.82
N VAL A 178 7.19 -10.53 -9.92
CA VAL A 178 7.14 -9.62 -11.06
C VAL A 178 6.51 -10.35 -12.23
N VAL A 179 5.31 -9.91 -12.64
CA VAL A 179 4.56 -10.49 -13.75
C VAL A 179 4.45 -9.43 -14.85
N GLU A 180 4.96 -9.74 -16.04
CA GLU A 180 4.90 -8.84 -17.22
C GLU A 180 5.40 -7.41 -16.94
N GLY A 181 6.40 -7.26 -16.07
CA GLY A 181 6.96 -5.96 -15.70
C GLY A 181 6.15 -5.17 -14.66
N ARG A 182 5.14 -5.78 -14.03
CA ARG A 182 4.42 -5.24 -12.87
C ARG A 182 4.85 -5.96 -11.60
N ALA A 183 5.25 -5.21 -10.58
CA ALA A 183 5.58 -5.77 -9.29
C ALA A 183 4.30 -5.98 -8.45
N CYS A 184 4.02 -7.24 -8.16
CA CYS A 184 2.98 -7.68 -7.24
C CYS A 184 3.61 -8.00 -5.89
N TYR A 185 3.00 -7.54 -4.82
CA TYR A 185 3.46 -7.74 -3.46
C TYR A 185 2.43 -8.54 -2.67
N ALA A 186 2.91 -9.47 -1.87
CA ALA A 186 2.13 -10.14 -0.84
C ALA A 186 2.82 -9.95 0.51
N ILE A 187 2.06 -9.50 1.51
CA ILE A 187 2.52 -9.32 2.89
C ILE A 187 1.72 -10.30 3.73
N LEU A 188 2.37 -11.19 4.47
CA LEU A 188 1.72 -12.29 5.18
C LEU A 188 2.16 -12.31 6.64
N SER A 189 1.25 -12.64 7.55
CA SER A 189 1.52 -12.92 8.97
C SER A 189 2.03 -14.34 9.20
#